data_AF-F3FPK0-F1
#
_entry.id   AF-F3FPK0-F1
#
_cell.length_a   1.000
_cell.length_b   1.000
_cell.length_c   1.000
_cell.angle_alpha   90.00
_cell.angle_beta   90.00
_cell.angle_gamma   90.00
#
_symmetry.space_group_name_H-M   'P 1'
#
loop_
_entity.id
_entity.type
_entity.pdbx_description
1 polymer ?
#
loop_
_entity_poly.entity_id
_entity_poly.type
_entity_poly.pdbx_seq_one_letter_code
_entity_poly.pdbx_strand_id
1 'polypeptide(L)'
;MQLLLGLGHIAMFIFNVWVWWEAFTQEPHWLFILTLLFIGNYLYFVTLLIRQKTIYNYTITTHHALVEYYLHYPDFASSFFKGIAIAVIMLFVFVAILTGSML
;
A
#
# COMPACT_ATOMS: atom_id res chain seq x y z
N MET A 1 -6.92 11.29 -2.82
CA MET A 1 -7.61 10.43 -3.81
C MET A 1 -7.26 8.95 -3.61
N GLN A 2 -6.00 8.53 -3.77
CA GLN A 2 -5.62 7.10 -3.71
C GLN A 2 -5.77 6.45 -2.31
N LEU A 3 -5.55 7.20 -1.22
CA LEU A 3 -5.80 6.69 0.16
C LEU A 3 -7.28 6.36 0.40
N LEU A 4 -8.18 7.21 -0.12
CA LEU A 4 -9.63 7.02 -0.03
C LEU A 4 -10.07 5.75 -0.79
N LEU A 5 -9.45 5.49 -1.94
CA LEU A 5 -9.69 4.26 -2.71
C LEU A 5 -9.23 3.02 -1.93
N GLY A 6 -8.10 3.08 -1.23
CA GLY A 6 -7.63 1.99 -0.37
C GLY A 6 -8.59 1.69 0.79
N LEU A 7 -9.10 2.72 1.47
CA LEU A 7 -10.10 2.57 2.53
C LEU A 7 -11.42 2.01 2.00
N GLY A 8 -11.89 2.50 0.84
CA GLY A 8 -13.06 1.98 0.16
C GLY A 8 -12.90 0.50 -0.23
N HIS A 9 -11.69 0.09 -0.61
CA HIS A 9 -11.40 -1.30 -0.96
C HIS A 9 -11.48 -2.24 0.26
N ILE A 10 -10.99 -1.80 1.42
CA ILE A 10 -11.13 -2.54 2.68
C ILE A 10 -12.60 -2.62 3.10
N ALA A 11 -13.35 -1.53 2.99
CA ALA A 11 -14.78 -1.51 3.30
C ALA A 11 -15.58 -2.47 2.39
N MET A 12 -15.26 -2.50 1.09
CA MET A 12 -15.83 -3.45 0.13
C MET A 12 -15.52 -4.91 0.49
N PHE A 13 -14.29 -5.20 0.95
CA PHE A 13 -13.94 -6.55 1.41
C PHE A 13 -14.81 -6.98 2.59
N ILE A 14 -14.85 -6.15 3.64
CA ILE A 14 -15.63 -6.42 4.85
C ILE A 14 -17.12 -6.60 4.52
N PHE A 15 -17.66 -5.75 3.64
CA PHE A 15 -19.04 -5.87 3.18
C PHE A 15 -19.30 -7.21 2.47
N ASN A 16 -18.40 -7.65 1.57
CA ASN A 16 -18.54 -8.96 0.92
C ASN A 16 -18.45 -10.12 1.91
N VAL A 17 -17.53 -10.06 2.88
CA VAL A 17 -17.42 -11.07 3.95
C VAL A 17 -18.72 -11.16 4.74
N TRP A 18 -19.33 -10.02 5.05
CA TRP A 18 -20.58 -9.96 5.79
C TRP A 18 -21.78 -10.49 4.98
N VAL A 19 -21.95 -10.04 3.74
CA VAL A 19 -23.08 -10.46 2.87
C VAL A 19 -23.06 -11.96 2.59
N TRP A 20 -21.88 -12.53 2.36
CA TRP A 20 -21.71 -13.92 1.94
C TRP A 20 -21.26 -14.84 3.10
N TRP A 21 -21.43 -14.39 4.35
CA TRP A 21 -20.94 -15.09 5.54
C TRP A 21 -21.36 -16.56 5.57
N GLU A 22 -22.64 -16.85 5.35
CA GLU A 22 -23.16 -18.22 5.36
C GLU A 22 -22.48 -19.11 4.30
N ALA A 23 -22.31 -18.60 3.07
CA ALA A 23 -21.64 -19.32 2.00
C ALA A 23 -20.16 -19.62 2.34
N PHE A 24 -19.46 -18.68 2.98
CA PHE A 24 -18.09 -18.89 3.42
C PHE A 24 -17.97 -19.88 4.57
N THR A 25 -18.95 -19.95 5.48
CA THR A 25 -18.94 -20.95 6.55
C THR A 25 -19.19 -22.36 6.02
N GLN A 26 -19.97 -22.52 4.95
CA GLN A 26 -20.22 -23.80 4.30
C GLN A 26 -19.05 -24.23 3.42
N GLU A 27 -18.51 -23.30 2.63
CA GLU A 27 -17.41 -23.54 1.69
C GLU A 27 -16.28 -22.51 1.88
N PRO A 28 -15.36 -22.75 2.85
CA PRO A 28 -14.33 -21.77 3.22
C PRO A 28 -13.33 -21.42 2.11
N HIS A 29 -13.18 -22.27 1.11
CA HIS A 29 -12.28 -22.03 -0.01
C HIS A 29 -12.67 -20.79 -0.82
N TRP A 30 -13.95 -20.42 -0.87
CA TRP A 30 -14.40 -19.18 -1.51
C TRP A 30 -13.90 -17.93 -0.78
N LEU A 31 -13.88 -17.94 0.55
CA LEU A 31 -13.33 -16.84 1.34
C LEU A 31 -11.84 -16.68 1.08
N PHE A 32 -11.12 -17.79 0.95
CA PHE A 32 -9.70 -17.78 0.61
C PHE A 32 -9.45 -17.17 -0.76
N ILE A 33 -10.20 -17.58 -1.79
CA ILE A 33 -10.10 -17.02 -3.15
C ILE A 33 -10.42 -15.52 -3.14
N LEU A 34 -11.50 -15.11 -2.46
CA LEU A 34 -11.87 -13.69 -2.33
C LEU A 34 -10.76 -12.87 -1.68
N THR A 35 -10.18 -13.39 -0.58
CA THR A 35 -9.12 -12.72 0.15
C THR A 35 -7.89 -12.52 -0.74
N LEU A 36 -7.48 -13.55 -1.50
CA LEU A 36 -6.36 -13.43 -2.43
C LEU A 36 -6.59 -12.38 -3.52
N LEU A 37 -7.81 -12.31 -4.08
CA LEU A 37 -8.17 -11.31 -5.08
C LEU A 37 -8.04 -9.89 -4.53
N PHE A 38 -8.56 -9.65 -3.32
CA PHE A 38 -8.48 -8.35 -2.66
C PHE A 38 -7.05 -7.97 -2.27
N ILE A 39 -6.24 -8.93 -1.79
CA ILE A 39 -4.81 -8.68 -1.53
C ILE A 39 -4.10 -8.25 -2.81
N GLY A 40 -4.29 -8.98 -3.92
CA GLY A 40 -3.65 -8.64 -5.19
C GLY A 40 -4.02 -7.24 -5.69
N ASN A 41 -5.30 -6.88 -5.61
CA ASN A 41 -5.77 -5.57 -6.02
C ASN A 41 -5.30 -4.45 -5.07
N TYR A 42 -5.26 -4.71 -3.76
CA TYR A 42 -4.71 -3.78 -2.78
C TYR A 42 -3.21 -3.52 -3.00
N LEU A 43 -2.43 -4.57 -3.26
CA LEU A 43 -1.00 -4.44 -3.59
C LEU A 43 -0.77 -3.58 -4.85
N TYR A 44 -1.64 -3.70 -5.84
CA TYR A 44 -1.61 -2.83 -7.03
C TYR A 44 -1.80 -1.34 -6.65
N PHE A 45 -2.79 -1.02 -5.81
CA PHE A 45 -3.00 0.36 -5.36
C PHE A 45 -1.83 0.90 -4.53
N VAL A 46 -1.25 0.09 -3.65
CA VAL A 46 -0.07 0.45 -2.86
C VAL A 46 1.12 0.74 -3.78
N THR A 47 1.31 -0.06 -4.82
CA THR A 47 2.39 0.15 -5.79
C THR A 47 2.19 1.46 -6.56
N LEU A 48 0.95 1.80 -6.94
CA LEU A 48 0.62 3.08 -7.56
C LEU A 48 0.85 4.29 -6.65
N LEU A 49 0.74 4.11 -5.32
CA LEU A 49 1.00 5.14 -4.32
C LEU A 49 2.50 5.38 -4.11
N ILE A 50 3.28 4.31 -4.04
CA ILE A 50 4.73 4.36 -3.81
C ILE A 50 5.50 4.72 -5.10
N ARG A 51 4.89 4.50 -6.27
CA ARG A 51 5.49 4.84 -7.56
C ARG A 51 5.95 6.29 -7.59
N GLN A 52 7.25 6.47 -7.76
CA GLN A 52 7.87 7.76 -8.05
C GLN A 52 7.32 8.32 -9.36
N LYS A 53 6.84 9.56 -9.35
CA LYS A 53 6.30 10.23 -10.53
C LYS A 53 7.28 11.30 -10.98
N THR A 54 7.70 11.25 -12.24
CA THR A 54 8.40 12.38 -12.86
C THR A 54 7.35 13.33 -13.40
N ILE A 55 7.33 14.56 -12.90
CA ILE A 55 6.46 15.62 -13.39
C ILE A 55 7.28 16.47 -14.35
N TYR A 56 6.78 16.64 -15.57
CA TYR A 56 7.37 17.50 -16.58
C TYR A 56 6.57 18.79 -16.68
N ASN A 57 7.25 19.92 -16.57
CA ASN A 57 6.70 21.24 -16.79
C ASN A 57 7.24 21.79 -18.11
N TYR A 58 6.38 21.94 -19.10
CA TYR A 58 6.74 22.43 -20.43
C TYR A 58 6.33 23.89 -20.56
N THR A 59 7.30 24.75 -20.86
CA THR A 59 7.02 26.14 -21.26
C THR A 59 7.37 26.29 -22.72
N ILE A 60 6.36 26.37 -23.58
CA ILE A 60 6.54 26.50 -25.03
C ILE A 60 6.09 27.90 -25.44
N THR A 61 6.99 28.64 -26.08
CA THR A 61 6.73 29.96 -26.67
C THR A 61 7.12 29.96 -28.15
N THR A 62 6.82 31.03 -28.87
CA THR A 62 7.19 31.20 -30.29
C THR A 62 8.70 31.25 -30.53
N HIS A 63 9.50 31.52 -29.50
CA HIS A 63 10.94 31.73 -29.62
C HIS A 63 11.77 30.63 -28.97
N HIS A 64 11.20 29.89 -28.02
CA HIS A 64 11.90 28.83 -27.31
C HIS A 64 10.92 27.86 -26.64
N ALA A 65 11.41 26.65 -26.37
CA ALA A 65 10.75 25.64 -25.56
C ALA A 65 11.67 25.21 -24.40
N LEU A 66 11.15 25.28 -23.17
CA LEU A 66 11.81 24.81 -21.96
C LEU A 66 11.10 23.59 -21.41
N VAL A 67 11.87 22.67 -20.82
CA VAL A 67 11.34 21.59 -20.01
C VAL A 67 12.04 21.59 -18.66
N GLU A 68 11.24 21.62 -17.60
CA GLU A 68 11.69 21.38 -16.23
C GLU A 68 11.17 20.02 -15.79
N TYR A 69 12.01 19.22 -15.14
CA TYR A 69 11.59 17.92 -14.60
C TYR A 69 11.76 17.94 -13.08
N TYR A 70 10.71 17.48 -12.39
CA TYR A 70 10.71 17.32 -10.94
C TYR A 70 10.45 15.86 -10.60
N LEU A 71 11.31 15.32 -9.75
CA LEU A 71 11.08 14.00 -9.18
C LEU A 71 10.09 14.15 -8.03
N HIS A 72 8.82 13.82 -8.28
CA HIS A 72 7.82 13.82 -7.24
C HIS A 72 7.89 12.50 -6.47
N TYR A 73 8.39 12.60 -5.24
CA TYR A 73 8.30 11.56 -4.23
C TYR A 73 7.21 11.93 -3.23
N PRO A 74 6.37 10.99 -2.75
CA PRO A 74 5.34 11.32 -1.78
C PRO A 74 5.94 11.83 -0.47
N ASP A 75 5.48 12.97 0.05
CA ASP A 75 5.99 13.56 1.30
C ASP A 75 5.89 12.60 2.50
N PHE A 76 4.89 11.73 2.51
CA PHE A 76 4.68 10.74 3.59
C PHE A 76 5.65 9.56 3.52
N ALA A 77 6.23 9.26 2.35
CA ALA A 77 6.97 8.02 2.15
C ALA A 77 8.24 7.95 3.00
N SER A 78 8.95 9.07 3.21
CA SER A 78 10.11 9.12 4.11
C SER A 78 9.74 8.74 5.55
N SER A 79 8.69 9.34 6.10
CA SER A 79 8.21 9.04 7.45
C SER A 79 7.67 7.61 7.57
N PHE A 80 7.01 7.09 6.53
CA PHE A 80 6.51 5.72 6.48
C PHE A 80 7.64 4.69 6.53
N PHE A 81 8.70 4.85 5.73
CA PHE A 81 9.86 3.95 5.77
C PHE A 81 10.60 4.01 7.10
N LYS A 82 10.71 5.20 7.72
CA LYS A 82 11.24 5.33 9.09
C LYS A 82 10.39 4.55 10.09
N GLY A 83 9.06 4.64 9.99
CA GLY A 83 8.14 3.89 10.84
C GLY A 83 8.30 2.37 10.71
N ILE A 84 8.39 1.86 9.48
CA ILE A 84 8.63 0.43 9.23
C ILE A 84 9.96 0.00 9.85
N ALA A 85 11.03 0.77 9.64
CA ALA A 85 12.34 0.44 10.21
C ALA A 85 12.29 0.32 11.74
N ILE A 86 11.62 1.27 12.41
CA ILE A 86 11.43 1.24 13.86
C ILE A 86 10.62 0.00 14.29
N ALA A 87 9.52 -0.30 13.58
CA ALA A 87 8.68 -1.46 13.89
C ALA A 87 9.45 -2.79 13.76
N VAL A 88 10.26 -2.94 12.70
CA VAL A 88 11.08 -4.12 12.48
C VAL A 88 12.12 -4.27 13.60
N ILE A 89 12.82 -3.20 13.97
CA ILE A 89 13.80 -3.22 15.08
C ILE A 89 13.11 -3.63 16.38
N MET A 90 11.95 -3.04 16.70
CA MET A 90 11.20 -3.40 17.91
C MET A 90 10.77 -4.87 17.90
N LEU A 91 10.36 -5.42 16.75
CA LEU A 91 9.99 -6.82 16.62
C LEU A 91 11.19 -7.75 16.88
N PHE A 92 12.36 -7.44 16.32
CA PHE A 92 13.59 -8.19 16.59
C PHE A 92 13.97 -8.15 18.07
N VAL A 93 13.94 -6.97 18.69
CA VAL A 93 14.23 -6.83 20.13
C VAL A 93 13.22 -7.61 20.97
N PHE A 94 11.93 -7.55 20.63
CA PHE A 94 10.88 -8.29 21.33
C PHE A 94 11.11 -9.80 21.27
N VAL A 95 11.38 -10.34 20.07
CA VAL A 95 11.70 -11.76 19.91
C VAL A 95 12.94 -12.13 20.71
N ALA A 96 13.99 -11.32 20.67
CA ALA A 96 15.23 -11.59 21.40
C ALA A 96 15.06 -11.62 22.92
N ILE A 97 14.16 -10.80 23.48
CA ILE A 97 13.81 -10.86 24.90
C ILE A 97 13.11 -12.18 25.24
N LEU A 98 12.23 -12.68 24.36
CA LEU A 98 11.51 -13.93 24.58
C LEU A 98 12.41 -15.17 24.42
N THR A 99 13.35 -15.16 23.49
CA THR A 99 14.22 -16.31 23.19
C THR A 99 15.57 -16.28 23.92
N GLY A 100 15.95 -15.13 24.49
CA GLY A 100 17.26 -14.92 25.09
C GLY A 100 18.42 -14.88 24.08
N SER A 101 18.12 -14.78 22.77
CA SER A 101 19.08 -14.78 21.67
C SER A 101 18.78 -13.64 20.70
N MET A 102 19.82 -12.87 20.32
CA MET A 102 19.73 -11.86 19.25
C MET A 102 20.03 -12.42 17.84
N LEU A 103 20.13 -13.75 17.74
CA LEU A 103 20.45 -14.53 16.54
C LEU A 103 19.27 -15.45 16.18
#